data_AF-A0ABC9XVB6-F1
#
_entry.id   AF-A0ABC9XVB6-F1
#
_cell.length_a   1.000
_cell.length_b   1.000
_cell.length_c   1.000
_cell.angle_alpha   90.00
_cell.angle_beta   90.00
_cell.angle_gamma   90.00
#
_symmetry.space_group_name_H-M   'P 1'
#
loop_
_entity.id
_entity.type
_entity.pdbx_description
1 polymer ?
#
loop_
_entity_poly.entity_id
_entity_poly.type
_entity_poly.pdbx_seq_one_letter_code
_entity_poly.pdbx_strand_id
1 'polypeptide(L)'
;MEETAPSVEDYEAAMVLSGVGDALGYRGGRWEYCTSGPQIHAELAELGGLEAITLQPPEWPVSDDTILHLATAEGLATVWVARRGGPHCPPHPGLEGEPLLQELAHRYVAAMSDMEGRKPGPTSILGTSQLRPGEPGGYRIPFNPTGTGCGAAMRSLAIGLRYLVSQGPLESHSPVTPSVTGYPVVTGDTNDPNVRSDTNVPGDSNVPMSPASLILVSLLTPIFPVTLVSPCPQ
;
A
#
# COMPACT_ATOMS: atom_id res chain seq x y z
N MET A 1 12.30 -30.91 -1.88
CA MET A 1 11.08 -30.38 -1.25
C MET A 1 10.25 -29.82 -2.38
N GLU A 2 9.05 -30.36 -2.57
CA GLU A 2 8.11 -29.83 -3.56
C GLU A 2 7.55 -28.53 -2.97
N GLU A 3 7.91 -27.40 -3.56
CA GLU A 3 7.47 -26.09 -3.09
C GLU A 3 6.03 -25.89 -3.58
N THR A 4 5.08 -26.14 -2.68
CA THR A 4 3.66 -25.93 -2.96
C THR A 4 3.37 -24.45 -3.06
N ALA A 5 2.69 -24.02 -4.12
CA ALA A 5 2.24 -22.63 -4.27
C ALA A 5 1.44 -22.19 -3.03
N PRO A 6 1.56 -20.93 -2.57
CA PRO A 6 0.86 -20.47 -1.37
C PRO A 6 -0.65 -20.59 -1.55
N SER A 7 -1.32 -21.03 -0.49
CA SER A 7 -2.77 -21.15 -0.39
C SER A 7 -3.43 -19.77 -0.25
N VAL A 8 -4.75 -19.69 -0.43
CA VAL A 8 -5.49 -18.43 -0.20
C VAL A 8 -5.29 -17.94 1.25
N GLU A 9 -5.27 -18.85 2.21
CA GLU A 9 -5.04 -18.55 3.62
C GLU A 9 -3.66 -17.93 3.84
N ASP A 10 -2.63 -18.34 3.10
CA ASP A 10 -1.30 -17.74 3.18
C ASP A 10 -1.29 -16.27 2.71
N TYR A 11 -2.03 -15.95 1.65
CA TYR A 11 -2.17 -14.56 1.18
C TYR A 11 -2.98 -13.71 2.15
N GLU A 12 -4.08 -14.25 2.68
CA GLU A 12 -4.91 -13.57 3.68
C GLU A 12 -4.11 -13.30 4.95
N ALA A 13 -3.39 -14.30 5.46
CA ALA A 13 -2.51 -14.16 6.61
C ALA A 13 -1.42 -13.12 6.36
N ALA A 14 -0.77 -13.14 5.19
CA ALA A 14 0.26 -12.15 4.86
C ALA A 14 -0.25 -10.71 4.90
N MET A 15 -1.45 -10.45 4.35
CA MET A 15 -2.04 -9.11 4.35
C MET A 15 -2.54 -8.70 5.73
N VAL A 16 -3.28 -9.59 6.43
CA VAL A 16 -3.87 -9.30 7.73
C VAL A 16 -2.80 -9.16 8.81
N LEU A 17 -1.84 -10.08 8.87
CA LEU A 17 -0.79 -10.05 9.90
C LEU A 17 0.20 -8.90 9.71
N SER A 18 0.37 -8.40 8.47
CA SER A 18 1.09 -7.14 8.22
C SER A 18 0.38 -5.97 8.92
N GLY A 19 -0.94 -5.86 8.77
CA GLY A 19 -1.73 -4.82 9.45
C GLY A 19 -1.81 -4.98 10.96
N VAL A 20 -1.86 -6.22 11.46
CA VAL A 20 -1.79 -6.53 12.90
C VAL A 20 -0.46 -6.07 13.49
N GLY A 21 0.66 -6.38 12.81
CA GLY A 21 2.00 -5.97 13.23
C GLY A 21 2.15 -4.45 13.27
N ASP A 22 1.67 -3.76 12.24
CA ASP A 22 1.60 -2.30 12.19
C ASP A 22 0.81 -1.74 13.38
N ALA A 23 -0.47 -2.14 13.56
CA ALA A 23 -1.30 -1.62 14.64
C ALA A 23 -0.71 -1.86 16.04
N LEU A 24 -0.11 -3.04 16.26
CA LEU A 24 0.58 -3.37 17.51
C LEU A 24 1.78 -2.47 17.76
N GLY A 25 2.68 -2.33 16.77
CA GLY A 25 3.88 -1.50 16.89
C GLY A 25 3.56 -0.01 16.98
N TYR A 26 2.49 0.42 16.32
CA TYR A 26 2.06 1.81 16.29
C TYR A 26 1.39 2.24 17.60
N ARG A 27 0.35 1.52 18.02
CA ARG A 27 -0.49 1.83 19.21
C ARG A 27 -0.89 3.32 19.29
N GLY A 28 -1.34 3.88 18.17
CA GLY A 28 -1.70 5.30 18.06
C GLY A 28 -0.50 6.26 18.21
N GLY A 29 0.70 5.81 17.86
CA GLY A 29 1.96 6.53 18.00
C GLY A 29 2.61 6.43 19.37
N ARG A 30 1.97 5.78 20.36
CA ARG A 30 2.53 5.68 21.72
C ARG A 30 3.81 4.83 21.75
N TRP A 31 3.83 3.75 20.99
CA TRP A 31 4.95 2.80 20.99
C TRP A 31 5.95 3.09 19.87
N GLU A 32 5.49 3.52 18.69
CA GLU A 32 6.36 3.88 17.57
C GLU A 32 7.44 4.91 17.95
N TYR A 33 7.08 5.93 18.74
CA TYR A 33 8.00 6.98 19.17
C TYR A 33 8.64 6.72 20.54
N CYS A 34 8.36 5.58 21.17
CA CYS A 34 9.03 5.18 22.39
C CYS A 34 10.37 4.52 22.05
N THR A 35 11.48 5.20 22.35
CA THR A 35 12.83 4.69 22.08
C THR A 35 13.31 3.66 23.12
N SER A 36 12.44 3.21 24.03
CA SER A 36 12.77 2.27 25.12
C SER A 36 12.00 0.96 24.96
N GLY A 37 12.64 -0.03 24.34
CA GLY A 37 12.10 -1.40 24.27
C GLY A 37 11.68 -1.95 25.65
N PRO A 38 12.49 -1.84 26.71
CA PRO A 38 12.10 -2.30 28.05
C PRO A 38 10.80 -1.64 28.57
N GLN A 39 10.58 -0.36 28.26
CA GLN A 39 9.34 0.32 28.64
C GLN A 39 8.14 -0.25 27.88
N ILE A 40 8.25 -0.41 26.56
CA ILE A 40 7.18 -1.03 25.74
C ILE A 40 6.82 -2.41 26.28
N HIS A 41 7.82 -3.22 26.63
CA HIS A 41 7.60 -4.55 27.20
C HIS A 41 6.96 -4.52 28.60
N ALA A 42 7.29 -3.53 29.44
CA ALA A 42 6.65 -3.35 30.74
C ALA A 42 5.17 -2.95 30.58
N GLU A 43 4.85 -2.00 29.71
CA GLU A 43 3.47 -1.62 29.39
C GLU A 43 2.69 -2.79 28.78
N LEU A 44 3.31 -3.57 27.89
CA LEU A 44 2.70 -4.79 27.35
C LEU A 44 2.36 -5.80 28.46
N ALA A 45 3.22 -5.96 29.47
CA ALA A 45 2.94 -6.82 30.61
C ALA A 45 1.78 -6.28 31.46
N GLU A 46 1.69 -4.96 31.66
CA GLU A 46 0.57 -4.30 32.36
C GLU A 46 -0.77 -4.47 31.63
N LEU A 47 -0.74 -4.54 30.29
CA LEU A 47 -1.91 -4.85 29.46
C LEU A 47 -2.33 -6.32 29.49
N GLY A 48 -1.58 -7.19 30.18
CA GLY A 48 -1.87 -8.62 30.27
C GLY A 48 -1.16 -9.49 29.22
N GLY A 49 -0.18 -8.93 28.50
CA GLY A 49 0.57 -9.61 27.44
C GLY A 49 -0.11 -9.53 26.07
N LEU A 50 0.55 -10.08 25.04
CA LEU A 50 0.10 -9.97 23.65
C LEU A 50 -1.27 -10.61 23.42
N GLU A 51 -1.53 -11.77 24.05
CA GLU A 51 -2.81 -12.50 23.93
C GLU A 51 -4.01 -11.73 24.50
N ALA A 52 -3.77 -10.77 25.39
CA ALA A 52 -4.82 -9.94 25.99
C ALA A 52 -5.19 -8.72 25.12
N ILE A 53 -4.43 -8.43 24.06
CA ILE A 53 -4.67 -7.26 23.21
C ILE A 53 -5.81 -7.54 22.23
N THR A 54 -6.80 -6.67 22.23
CA THR A 54 -7.82 -6.57 21.18
C THR A 54 -7.53 -5.35 20.31
N LEU A 55 -7.16 -5.58 19.05
CA LEU A 55 -6.81 -4.50 18.12
C LEU A 55 -8.06 -3.80 17.59
N GLN A 56 -8.41 -2.69 18.24
CA GLN A 56 -9.53 -1.85 17.83
C GLN A 56 -9.17 -0.36 17.92
N PRO A 57 -9.54 0.46 16.92
CA PRO A 57 -9.55 1.90 17.05
C PRO A 57 -10.49 2.36 18.19
N PRO A 58 -10.20 3.49 18.86
CA PRO A 58 -9.11 4.42 18.57
C PRO A 58 -7.78 4.01 19.23
N GLU A 59 -7.74 2.94 20.03
CA GLU A 59 -6.55 2.62 20.81
C GLU A 59 -5.44 1.96 19.99
N TRP A 60 -5.83 1.10 19.04
CA TRP A 60 -4.95 0.34 18.16
C TRP A 60 -5.32 0.55 16.69
N PRO A 61 -5.26 1.79 16.17
CA PRO A 61 -5.41 2.02 14.74
C PRO A 61 -4.19 1.47 13.98
N VAL A 62 -4.36 1.21 12.69
CA VAL A 62 -3.22 1.02 11.76
C VAL A 62 -2.60 2.38 11.38
N SER A 63 -1.30 2.41 11.07
CA SER A 63 -0.56 3.60 10.65
C SER A 63 -0.61 3.82 9.13
N ASP A 64 0.24 4.70 8.60
CA ASP A 64 0.40 4.91 7.16
C ASP A 64 0.97 3.67 6.44
N ASP A 65 1.69 2.79 7.14
CA ASP A 65 2.22 1.53 6.61
C ASP A 65 1.11 0.70 5.97
N THR A 66 0.07 0.36 6.74
CA THR A 66 -1.04 -0.45 6.24
C THR A 66 -1.85 0.27 5.17
N ILE A 67 -2.10 1.58 5.33
CA ILE A 67 -2.88 2.35 4.35
C ILE A 67 -2.18 2.36 2.99
N LEU A 68 -0.87 2.59 2.95
CA LEU A 68 -0.11 2.60 1.72
C LEU A 68 0.14 1.19 1.17
N HIS A 69 0.27 0.18 2.04
CA HIS A 69 0.37 -1.22 1.59
C HIS A 69 -0.94 -1.71 0.94
N LEU A 70 -2.09 -1.35 1.51
CA LEU A 70 -3.40 -1.61 0.88
C LEU A 70 -3.53 -0.88 -0.47
N ALA A 71 -3.11 0.38 -0.56
CA ALA A 71 -3.08 1.11 -1.82
C ALA A 71 -2.26 0.38 -2.91
N THR A 72 -1.11 -0.19 -2.54
CA THR A 72 -0.32 -1.05 -3.44
C THR A 72 -1.09 -2.30 -3.85
N ALA A 73 -1.66 -3.03 -2.89
CA ALA A 73 -2.37 -4.28 -3.13
C ALA A 73 -3.59 -4.06 -4.05
N GLU A 74 -4.37 -3.01 -3.81
CA GLU A 74 -5.50 -2.62 -4.65
C GLU A 74 -5.07 -2.26 -6.08
N GLY A 75 -3.99 -1.47 -6.23
CA GLY A 75 -3.44 -1.13 -7.54
C GLY A 75 -3.02 -2.37 -8.34
N LEU A 76 -2.31 -3.30 -7.69
CA LEU A 76 -1.92 -4.59 -8.29
C LEU A 76 -3.12 -5.48 -8.66
N ALA A 77 -4.20 -5.39 -7.88
CA ALA A 77 -5.43 -6.14 -8.11
C ALA A 77 -6.40 -5.47 -9.11
N THR A 78 -6.08 -4.28 -9.65
CA THR A 78 -7.07 -3.39 -10.30
C THR A 78 -7.72 -3.93 -11.59
N VAL A 79 -7.31 -5.07 -12.15
CA VAL A 79 -8.07 -5.70 -13.25
C VAL A 79 -9.06 -6.76 -12.78
N TRP A 80 -8.91 -7.25 -11.56
CA TRP A 80 -9.79 -8.27 -10.98
C TRP A 80 -11.14 -7.69 -10.52
N VAL A 81 -11.13 -6.44 -10.04
CA VAL A 81 -12.32 -5.80 -9.42
C VAL A 81 -13.11 -4.93 -10.40
N ALA A 82 -12.49 -4.43 -11.47
CA ALA A 82 -13.12 -3.50 -12.42
C ALA A 82 -14.25 -4.10 -13.26
N ARG A 83 -14.47 -5.43 -13.21
CA ARG A 83 -15.62 -6.07 -13.86
C ARG A 83 -16.20 -7.21 -13.01
N ARG A 84 -17.09 -6.86 -12.06
CA ARG A 84 -18.31 -7.67 -11.83
C ARG A 84 -19.25 -7.58 -13.06
N GLY A 85 -18.69 -7.72 -14.26
CA GLY A 85 -19.35 -7.54 -15.53
C GLY A 85 -19.79 -8.88 -16.10
N GLY A 86 -20.78 -9.51 -15.44
CA GLY A 86 -21.54 -10.64 -15.97
C GLY A 86 -20.75 -11.91 -16.35
N PRO A 87 -21.45 -13.04 -16.59
CA PRO A 87 -20.83 -14.34 -16.86
C PRO A 87 -20.09 -14.48 -18.22
N HIS A 88 -19.87 -13.38 -18.96
CA HIS A 88 -19.39 -13.43 -20.35
C HIS A 88 -18.20 -12.49 -20.68
N CYS A 89 -17.56 -11.85 -19.71
CA CYS A 89 -16.28 -11.18 -19.97
C CYS A 89 -15.11 -12.16 -19.81
N PRO A 90 -14.21 -12.31 -20.80
CA PRO A 90 -12.99 -13.09 -20.62
C PRO A 90 -12.12 -12.45 -19.52
N PRO A 91 -11.38 -13.26 -18.74
CA PRO A 91 -10.44 -12.75 -17.75
C PRO A 91 -9.44 -11.82 -18.43
N HIS A 92 -9.42 -10.56 -18.00
CA HIS A 92 -8.47 -9.58 -18.50
C HIS A 92 -7.17 -9.73 -17.70
N PRO A 93 -5.99 -9.76 -18.36
CA PRO A 93 -4.72 -9.77 -17.64
C PRO A 93 -4.60 -8.49 -16.82
N GLY A 94 -4.05 -8.58 -15.61
CA GLY A 94 -3.71 -7.46 -14.72
C GLY A 94 -3.19 -6.21 -15.43
N LEU A 95 -3.25 -5.04 -14.77
CA LEU A 95 -2.51 -3.90 -15.27
C LEU A 95 -1.02 -4.26 -15.19
N GLU A 96 -0.27 -3.92 -16.22
CA GLU A 96 1.17 -4.11 -16.29
C GLU A 96 1.82 -2.84 -16.84
N GLY A 97 3.14 -2.73 -16.75
CA GLY A 97 3.90 -1.61 -17.32
C GLY A 97 3.42 -0.24 -16.84
N GLU A 98 3.38 0.74 -17.75
CA GLU A 98 2.99 2.11 -17.43
C GLU A 98 1.55 2.24 -16.88
N PRO A 99 0.53 1.54 -17.42
CA PRO A 99 -0.81 1.55 -16.84
C PRO A 99 -0.85 1.15 -15.35
N LEU A 100 -0.08 0.14 -14.94
CA LEU A 100 0.01 -0.24 -13.53
C LEU A 100 0.69 0.85 -12.70
N LEU A 101 1.76 1.45 -13.20
CA LEU A 101 2.46 2.53 -12.50
C LEU A 101 1.57 3.77 -12.32
N GLN A 102 0.74 4.09 -13.31
CA GLN A 102 -0.28 5.15 -13.22
C GLN A 102 -1.33 4.82 -12.16
N GLU A 103 -1.82 3.58 -12.12
CA GLU A 103 -2.79 3.15 -11.12
C GLU A 103 -2.20 3.21 -9.70
N LEU A 104 -0.97 2.73 -9.51
CA LEU A 104 -0.28 2.84 -8.22
C LEU A 104 -0.12 4.31 -7.80
N ALA A 105 0.26 5.20 -8.72
CA ALA A 105 0.35 6.61 -8.44
C ALA A 105 -1.00 7.22 -8.03
N HIS A 106 -2.08 6.85 -8.71
CA HIS A 106 -3.44 7.26 -8.34
C HIS A 106 -3.77 6.78 -6.92
N ARG A 107 -3.60 5.49 -6.62
CA ARG A 107 -3.90 4.89 -5.32
C ARG A 107 -3.14 5.56 -4.19
N TYR A 108 -1.83 5.83 -4.38
CA TYR A 108 -1.04 6.51 -3.35
C TYR A 108 -1.50 7.95 -3.10
N VAL A 109 -1.85 8.70 -4.15
CA VAL A 109 -2.41 10.06 -4.00
C VAL A 109 -3.75 10.02 -3.27
N ALA A 110 -4.64 9.11 -3.64
CA ALA A 110 -5.94 8.95 -2.99
C ALA A 110 -5.81 8.53 -1.51
N ALA A 111 -4.90 7.61 -1.21
CA ALA A 111 -4.64 7.11 0.15
C ALA A 111 -4.20 8.22 1.12
N MET A 112 -3.57 9.28 0.64
CA MET A 112 -3.15 10.41 1.49
C MET A 112 -4.32 11.13 2.16
N SER A 113 -5.56 10.94 1.70
CA SER A 113 -6.77 11.46 2.36
C SER A 113 -7.12 10.74 3.67
N ASP A 114 -6.59 9.55 3.92
CA ASP A 114 -6.83 8.73 5.13
C ASP A 114 -5.57 8.67 6.01
N MET A 115 -4.89 9.81 6.20
CA MET A 115 -3.64 9.89 6.97
C MET A 115 -3.79 10.54 8.35
N GLU A 116 -5.00 11.01 8.69
CA GLU A 116 -5.26 11.65 9.97
C GLU A 116 -4.97 10.68 11.13
N GLY A 117 -4.07 11.09 12.03
CA GLY A 117 -3.68 10.26 13.17
C GLY A 117 -2.90 9.00 12.80
N ARG A 118 -2.34 8.90 11.58
CA ARG A 118 -1.58 7.72 11.10
C ARG A 118 -0.09 7.94 10.86
N LYS A 119 0.36 9.18 11.02
CA LYS A 119 1.78 9.59 11.04
C LYS A 119 2.60 9.27 9.77
N PRO A 120 2.11 9.65 8.57
CA PRO A 120 2.90 9.47 7.36
C PRO A 120 4.28 10.12 7.43
N GLY A 121 5.29 9.36 7.02
CA GLY A 121 6.67 9.85 6.97
C GLY A 121 6.86 11.01 5.98
N PRO A 122 7.79 11.96 6.23
CA PRO A 122 7.96 13.17 5.41
C PRO A 122 8.29 12.86 3.94
N THR A 123 9.10 11.82 3.69
CA THR A 123 9.44 11.39 2.32
C THR A 123 8.24 10.80 1.59
N SER A 124 7.35 10.09 2.29
CA SER A 124 6.11 9.57 1.71
C SER A 124 5.19 10.73 1.32
N ILE A 125 4.99 11.71 2.21
CA ILE A 125 4.18 12.92 1.94
C ILE A 125 4.74 13.69 0.74
N LEU A 126 6.04 13.97 0.74
CA LEU A 126 6.67 14.75 -0.33
C LEU A 126 6.57 14.01 -1.65
N GLY A 127 6.91 12.71 -1.65
CA GLY A 127 6.88 11.88 -2.86
C GLY A 127 5.48 11.78 -3.47
N THR A 128 4.44 11.57 -2.67
CA THR A 128 3.07 11.49 -3.20
C THR A 128 2.54 12.84 -3.68
N SER A 129 2.93 13.95 -3.04
CA SER A 129 2.52 15.30 -3.47
C SER A 129 3.06 15.70 -4.85
N GLN A 130 4.11 15.03 -5.32
CA GLN A 130 4.75 15.25 -6.62
C GLN A 130 4.17 14.39 -7.74
N LEU A 131 3.38 13.37 -7.42
CA LEU A 131 2.74 12.51 -8.42
C LEU A 131 1.66 13.31 -9.18
N ARG A 132 1.50 12.98 -10.46
CA ARG A 132 0.50 13.54 -11.39
C ARG A 132 -0.19 12.40 -12.14
N PRO A 133 -1.00 11.56 -11.45
CA PRO A 133 -1.66 10.43 -12.10
C PRO A 133 -2.53 10.91 -13.26
N GLY A 134 -2.42 10.23 -14.41
CA GLY A 134 -3.10 10.61 -15.65
C GLY A 134 -2.25 11.41 -16.65
N GLU A 135 -1.13 11.99 -16.21
CA GLU A 135 -0.15 12.62 -17.11
C GLU A 135 0.91 11.60 -17.56
N PRO A 136 1.41 11.65 -18.82
CA PRO A 136 2.51 10.79 -19.27
C PRO A 136 3.73 10.92 -18.36
N GLY A 137 4.17 9.80 -17.77
CA GLY A 137 5.28 9.79 -16.82
C GLY A 137 4.99 10.39 -15.44
N GLY A 138 3.75 10.80 -15.14
CA GLY A 138 3.35 11.43 -13.87
C GLY A 138 3.46 10.55 -12.62
N TYR A 139 3.83 9.27 -12.77
CA TYR A 139 4.21 8.37 -11.68
C TYR A 139 5.70 8.49 -11.28
N ARG A 140 6.48 9.32 -11.99
CA ARG A 140 7.90 9.56 -11.71
C ARG A 140 8.06 10.84 -10.91
N ILE A 141 9.04 10.84 -10.01
CA ILE A 141 9.46 12.02 -9.25
C ILE A 141 10.98 12.21 -9.41
N PRO A 142 11.50 13.44 -9.23
CA PRO A 142 12.93 13.70 -9.27
C PRO A 142 13.70 12.91 -8.21
N PHE A 143 14.98 12.63 -8.48
CA PHE A 143 15.87 12.08 -7.48
C PHE A 143 15.99 13.04 -6.27
N ASN A 144 15.94 12.47 -5.06
CA ASN A 144 16.16 13.20 -3.82
C ASN A 144 17.23 12.46 -2.99
N PRO A 145 18.42 13.06 -2.75
CA PRO A 145 19.49 12.41 -2.00
C PRO A 145 19.13 12.11 -0.54
N THR A 146 18.09 12.75 0.01
CA THR A 146 17.58 12.48 1.37
C THR A 146 16.33 11.60 1.37
N GLY A 147 15.91 11.11 0.20
CA GLY A 147 14.75 10.22 0.04
C GLY A 147 15.02 8.76 0.47
N THR A 148 15.62 8.55 1.64
CA THR A 148 16.16 7.25 2.08
C THR A 148 15.31 6.55 3.15
N GLY A 149 14.11 7.05 3.44
CA GLY A 149 13.21 6.47 4.45
C GLY A 149 12.60 5.13 4.06
N CYS A 150 12.02 4.42 5.04
CA CYS A 150 11.38 3.11 4.86
C CYS A 150 10.06 3.14 4.08
N GLY A 151 9.52 4.33 3.80
CA GLY A 151 8.20 4.54 3.18
C GLY A 151 7.92 3.67 1.95
N ALA A 152 8.91 3.46 1.09
CA ALA A 152 8.78 2.60 -0.08
C ALA A 152 8.76 1.10 0.28
N ALA A 153 9.56 0.68 1.26
CA ALA A 153 9.69 -0.73 1.67
C ALA A 153 8.41 -1.22 2.37
N MET A 154 7.87 -0.45 3.32
CA MET A 154 6.71 -0.85 4.13
C MET A 154 5.45 -1.18 3.29
N ARG A 155 5.34 -0.60 2.10
CA ARG A 155 4.20 -0.77 1.19
C ARG A 155 4.44 -1.72 0.01
N SER A 156 5.58 -2.40 -0.04
CA SER A 156 5.98 -3.22 -1.21
C SER A 156 5.67 -4.71 -1.08
N LEU A 157 5.22 -5.20 0.08
CA LEU A 157 5.01 -6.63 0.33
C LEU A 157 4.05 -7.27 -0.70
N ALA A 158 2.96 -6.60 -1.05
CA ALA A 158 1.96 -7.12 -2.00
C ALA A 158 2.52 -7.35 -3.42
N ILE A 159 3.61 -6.68 -3.79
CA ILE A 159 4.29 -6.90 -5.09
C ILE A 159 4.87 -8.32 -5.12
N GLY A 160 5.50 -8.76 -4.03
CA GLY A 160 6.04 -10.11 -3.90
C GLY A 160 4.95 -11.17 -4.00
N LEU A 161 3.80 -10.95 -3.35
CA LEU A 161 2.64 -11.84 -3.44
C LEU A 161 2.09 -11.94 -4.88
N ARG A 162 2.03 -10.81 -5.62
CA ARG A 162 1.53 -10.80 -7.00
C ARG A 162 2.43 -11.53 -7.99
N TYR A 163 3.74 -11.51 -7.75
CA TYR A 163 4.77 -12.06 -8.66
C TYR A 163 5.54 -13.22 -8.01
N LEU A 164 4.85 -14.05 -7.23
CA LEU A 164 5.38 -15.31 -6.74
C LEU A 164 5.78 -16.16 -7.94
N VAL A 165 7.07 -16.38 -8.11
CA VAL A 165 7.56 -17.25 -9.16
C VAL A 165 7.26 -18.67 -8.72
N SER A 166 6.36 -19.37 -9.41
CA SER A 166 6.53 -20.82 -9.48
C SER A 166 7.82 -21.03 -10.26
N GLN A 167 8.96 -21.10 -9.57
CA GLN A 167 10.21 -21.48 -10.22
C GLN A 167 10.04 -22.96 -10.58
N GLY A 168 9.53 -23.24 -11.78
CA GLY A 168 9.99 -24.42 -12.50
C GLY A 168 11.54 -24.35 -12.55
N PRO A 169 12.24 -25.48 -12.65
CA PRO A 169 13.71 -25.50 -12.61
C PRO A 169 14.24 -24.40 -13.52
N LEU A 170 15.06 -23.50 -12.97
CA LEU A 170 15.77 -22.48 -13.74
C LEU A 170 16.42 -23.17 -14.94
N GLU A 171 15.84 -23.04 -16.13
CA GLU A 171 16.56 -23.44 -17.34
C GLU A 171 17.81 -22.58 -17.36
N SER A 172 18.96 -23.25 -17.36
CA SER A 172 20.27 -22.63 -17.42
C SER A 172 20.41 -21.89 -18.74
N HIS A 173 19.93 -20.66 -18.80
CA HIS A 173 20.28 -19.77 -19.90
C HIS A 173 21.77 -19.49 -19.78
N SER A 174 22.51 -19.92 -20.79
CA SER A 174 23.95 -19.66 -20.92
C SER A 174 24.23 -18.16 -20.76
N PRO A 175 25.38 -17.78 -20.17
CA PRO A 175 25.69 -16.38 -19.91
C PRO A 175 25.70 -15.60 -21.23
N VAL A 176 24.76 -14.66 -21.37
CA VAL A 176 24.82 -13.63 -22.40
C VAL A 176 25.98 -12.72 -22.04
N THR A 177 27.04 -12.76 -22.85
CA THR A 177 28.15 -11.81 -22.75
C THR A 177 27.64 -10.40 -23.09
N PRO A 178 27.94 -9.37 -22.28
CA PRO A 178 27.53 -8.01 -22.63
C PRO A 178 28.44 -7.50 -23.75
N SER A 179 27.88 -7.31 -24.95
CA SER A 179 28.56 -6.50 -25.99
C SER A 179 28.52 -5.03 -25.56
N VAL A 180 29.69 -4.49 -25.26
CA VAL A 180 29.87 -3.05 -25.05
C VAL A 180 29.74 -2.36 -26.40
N THR A 181 28.55 -1.84 -26.71
CA THR A 181 28.36 -0.82 -27.74
C THR A 181 27.38 0.25 -27.24
N GLY A 182 27.96 1.35 -26.77
CA GLY A 182 27.49 2.74 -26.89
C GLY A 182 26.04 3.08 -26.51
N TYR A 183 25.86 3.56 -25.29
CA TYR A 183 24.84 4.58 -25.02
C TYR A 183 25.56 5.91 -24.72
N PRO A 184 25.16 7.04 -25.33
CA PRO A 184 25.81 8.31 -25.10
C PRO A 184 25.48 8.83 -23.69
N VAL A 185 26.53 9.21 -22.97
CA VAL A 185 26.44 9.97 -21.72
C VAL A 185 25.97 11.38 -22.07
N VAL A 186 24.74 11.73 -21.66
CA VAL A 186 24.26 13.10 -21.69
C VAL A 186 24.65 13.75 -20.37
N THR A 187 25.72 14.54 -20.38
CA THR A 187 26.04 15.47 -19.29
C THR A 187 25.12 16.68 -19.43
N GLY A 188 24.09 16.76 -18.59
CA GLY A 188 23.22 17.94 -18.51
C GLY A 188 23.84 19.00 -17.59
N ASP A 189 24.18 20.15 -18.16
CA ASP A 189 24.61 21.34 -17.42
C ASP A 189 23.51 21.82 -16.46
N THR A 190 23.86 21.92 -15.18
CA THR A 190 23.06 22.57 -14.14
C THR A 190 23.30 24.08 -14.21
N ASN A 191 22.37 24.85 -14.77
CA ASN A 191 22.14 26.27 -14.45
C ASN A 191 20.96 26.82 -15.28
N ASP A 192 19.74 26.79 -14.74
CA ASP A 192 18.67 27.69 -15.17
C ASP A 192 18.03 28.34 -13.93
N PRO A 193 18.19 29.67 -13.72
CA PRO A 193 17.76 30.36 -12.51
C PRO A 193 16.31 30.87 -12.52
N ASN A 194 15.40 30.38 -13.38
CA ASN A 194 14.05 30.95 -13.51
C ASN A 194 12.88 29.99 -13.23
N VAL A 195 12.79 29.46 -12.01
CA VAL A 195 11.51 28.89 -11.52
C VAL A 195 11.09 29.57 -10.22
N ARG A 196 10.13 30.48 -10.33
CA ARG A 196 9.47 31.19 -9.24
C ARG A 196 8.49 30.27 -8.50
N SER A 197 8.55 30.34 -7.17
CA SER A 197 7.62 29.75 -6.22
C SER A 197 6.35 30.58 -6.09
N ASP A 198 5.19 30.00 -6.36
CA ASP A 198 3.91 30.58 -5.94
C ASP A 198 3.10 29.54 -5.16
N THR A 199 2.99 29.80 -3.86
CA THR A 199 2.14 29.10 -2.89
C THR A 199 0.76 29.75 -2.87
N ASN A 200 -0.31 28.98 -3.10
CA ASN A 200 -1.60 29.24 -2.47
C ASN A 200 -2.55 28.04 -2.61
N VAL A 201 -3.08 27.60 -1.46
CA VAL A 201 -4.17 26.63 -1.34
C VAL A 201 -5.24 27.28 -0.48
N PRO A 202 -6.52 27.36 -0.91
CA PRO A 202 -7.64 27.50 0.00
C PRO A 202 -8.28 26.12 0.24
N GLY A 203 -8.53 25.83 1.52
CA GLY A 203 -9.26 24.64 1.93
C GLY A 203 -10.77 24.80 1.79
N ASP A 204 -11.46 23.67 1.75
CA ASP A 204 -12.84 23.57 2.24
C ASP A 204 -13.16 22.13 2.69
N SER A 205 -13.91 22.08 3.78
CA SER A 205 -14.23 20.92 4.61
C SER A 205 -15.55 20.24 4.21
N ASN A 206 -15.53 18.92 4.05
CA ASN A 206 -16.53 17.92 4.48
C ASN A 206 -16.40 16.67 3.59
N VAL A 207 -15.79 15.60 4.10
CA VAL A 207 -15.78 14.29 3.43
C VAL A 207 -16.27 13.23 4.44
N PRO A 208 -17.29 12.44 4.10
CA PRO A 208 -17.78 11.36 4.97
C PRO A 208 -16.72 10.25 5.08
N MET A 209 -16.77 9.47 6.16
CA MET A 209 -15.77 8.44 6.49
C MET A 209 -15.37 7.54 5.30
N SER A 210 -14.06 7.33 5.13
CA SER A 210 -13.44 6.56 4.05
C SER A 210 -13.75 5.05 4.15
N PRO A 211 -13.96 4.35 3.01
CA PRO A 211 -14.27 2.91 2.93
C PRO A 211 -13.19 1.97 3.51
N ALA A 212 -11.98 2.46 3.82
CA ALA A 212 -10.93 1.66 4.45
C ALA A 212 -11.33 1.13 5.85
N SER A 213 -12.13 1.88 6.62
CA SER A 213 -12.67 1.41 7.91
C SER A 213 -13.67 0.26 7.77
N LEU A 214 -14.31 0.11 6.60
CA LEU A 214 -15.30 -0.95 6.35
C LEU A 214 -14.65 -2.28 5.95
N ILE A 215 -13.48 -2.27 5.31
CA ILE A 215 -12.81 -3.49 4.85
C ILE A 215 -12.28 -4.32 6.02
N LEU A 216 -11.72 -3.67 7.06
CA LEU A 216 -11.25 -4.37 8.26
C LEU A 216 -12.42 -4.93 9.09
N VAL A 217 -13.57 -4.23 9.14
CA VAL A 217 -14.79 -4.70 9.82
C VAL A 217 -15.48 -5.83 9.05
N SER A 218 -15.44 -5.79 7.71
CA SER A 218 -16.06 -6.81 6.85
C SER A 218 -15.28 -8.13 6.83
N LEU A 219 -14.00 -8.14 7.17
CA LEU A 219 -13.19 -9.37 7.30
C LEU A 219 -13.33 -10.04 8.68
N LEU A 220 -14.00 -9.39 9.65
CA LEU A 220 -14.14 -9.87 11.03
C LEU A 220 -15.59 -10.27 11.41
N THR A 221 -16.54 -10.26 10.47
CA THR A 221 -17.92 -10.71 10.73
C THR A 221 -18.17 -12.10 10.15
N PRO A 222 -18.50 -13.12 10.99
CA PRO A 222 -18.84 -14.44 10.48
C PRO A 222 -20.19 -14.41 9.75
N ILE A 223 -20.20 -15.01 8.58
CA ILE A 223 -21.34 -15.19 7.67
C ILE A 223 -22.48 -15.90 8.41
N PHE A 224 -23.56 -15.17 8.72
CA PHE A 224 -24.90 -15.74 8.94
C PHE A 224 -25.87 -15.08 7.95
N PRO A 225 -26.73 -15.84 7.24
CA PRO A 225 -27.65 -15.27 6.28
C PRO A 225 -28.85 -14.69 7.02
N VAL A 226 -29.01 -13.38 7.02
CA VAL A 226 -30.29 -12.75 7.36
C VAL A 226 -31.09 -12.62 6.05
N THR A 227 -32.04 -13.52 5.85
CA THR A 227 -33.10 -13.40 4.85
C THR A 227 -33.98 -12.21 5.20
N LEU A 228 -33.86 -11.11 4.44
CA LEU A 228 -34.80 -9.99 4.54
C LEU A 228 -35.86 -10.11 3.44
N VAL A 229 -37.06 -10.54 3.84
CA VAL A 229 -38.28 -10.48 3.05
C VAL A 229 -38.66 -9.01 2.88
N SER A 230 -38.73 -8.52 1.64
CA SER A 230 -39.25 -7.18 1.33
C SER A 230 -40.77 -7.21 1.15
N PRO A 231 -41.54 -6.26 1.72
CA PRO A 231 -42.90 -5.99 1.27
C PRO A 231 -42.91 -4.97 0.13
N CYS A 232 -43.63 -5.30 -0.94
CA CYS A 232 -43.89 -4.47 -2.11
C CYS A 232 -44.83 -3.29 -1.75
N PRO A 233 -44.58 -2.05 -2.19
CA PRO A 233 -45.56 -0.96 -2.04
C PRO A 233 -46.60 -0.97 -3.17
N GLN A 234 -47.83 -0.61 -2.80
CA GLN A 234 -48.95 -0.32 -3.71
C GLN A 234 -48.76 1.01 -4.45
#